data_AF-A0A7I7JLL4-F1
#
_entry.id   AF-A0A7I7JLL4-F1
#
_cell.length_a   1.000
_cell.length_b   1.000
_cell.length_c   1.000
_cell.angle_alpha   90.00
_cell.angle_beta   90.00
_cell.angle_gamma   90.00
#
_symmetry.space_group_name_H-M   'P 1'
#
loop_
_entity.id
_entity.type
_entity.pdbx_description
1 polymer ?
#
loop_
_entity_poly.entity_id
_entity_poly.type
_entity_poly.pdbx_seq_one_letter_code
_entity_poly.pdbx_strand_id
1 'polypeptide(L)'
;MTTIKQFLCGATVAGMVAATGAAVGAPAGLSAVTADWLLAAEHVLLIGLDGVNLSKVLEYAYDDDSGFKTAMDQGITGAASLTNHTTLSGPSWSTILTGVWDDKHGVFNNLFRPEPYNQWPTVFNLIEYNKPEVDTTIISNWEYLNQLAGAGGYSVDNNIFVPAGDSPADSDALVTALTIAQILGTEDNPDDISSFLFSYQSQADHAGHSFAGGSEEYMQSIINLGANIQQILAAIAHVQSITGDDWSIILTTDHGHQQTVTLPGLSIGHGFQSPNETSSFVIFDQAGDDANDGSQSLGYSTVDITPTILSLFGIPLRSDFDGVSLVNDPAVLDGIVEPTDLKQSLLDALAMYGYPNIGNDITLAIRTVIGSVPYFLDKFVTEIDTFLQSIVDQDIFLISGLAEVAQQINEFFGGLTVNVTNTVAHGFAYLLGSGVIAPTDAPLPLPGAAEFTGSLESLLAGDTFTAPDIGDLDLSLLLDVDALLG
;
A
#
# COMPACT_ATOMS: atom_id res chain seq x y z
N MET A 1 34.51 -53.38 -18.72
CA MET A 1 34.57 -52.95 -20.14
C MET A 1 34.20 -51.49 -20.16
N THR A 2 35.22 -50.67 -20.30
CA THR A 2 35.23 -49.21 -20.28
C THR A 2 34.81 -48.68 -21.64
N THR A 3 33.76 -47.85 -21.70
CA THR A 3 33.47 -47.03 -22.88
C THR A 3 33.79 -45.57 -22.57
N ILE A 4 34.75 -45.09 -23.33
CA ILE A 4 35.43 -43.80 -23.26
C ILE A 4 34.54 -42.73 -23.92
N LYS A 5 34.41 -41.58 -23.24
CA LYS A 5 33.87 -40.33 -23.78
C LYS A 5 34.77 -39.82 -24.91
N GLN A 6 34.19 -39.48 -26.06
CA GLN A 6 34.85 -38.67 -27.09
C GLN A 6 34.18 -37.30 -27.16
N PHE A 7 34.96 -36.29 -26.77
CA PHE A 7 34.79 -34.90 -27.14
C PHE A 7 35.01 -34.74 -28.64
N LEU A 8 34.11 -34.05 -29.35
CA LEU A 8 34.41 -33.46 -30.64
C LEU A 8 33.93 -32.02 -30.67
N CYS A 9 34.89 -31.10 -30.77
CA CYS A 9 34.70 -29.73 -31.20
C CYS A 9 34.12 -29.72 -32.63
N GLY A 10 32.98 -29.05 -32.81
CA GLY A 10 32.39 -28.79 -34.12
C GLY A 10 32.44 -27.30 -34.42
N ALA A 11 33.26 -26.94 -35.40
CA ALA A 11 33.47 -25.58 -35.89
C ALA A 11 32.18 -24.97 -36.46
N THR A 12 32.03 -23.67 -36.24
CA THR A 12 31.07 -22.76 -36.88
C THR A 12 31.16 -22.83 -38.40
N VAL A 13 30.06 -23.21 -39.05
CA VAL A 13 29.84 -22.98 -40.47
C VAL A 13 28.62 -22.08 -40.59
N ALA A 14 28.86 -20.78 -40.80
CA ALA A 14 27.84 -19.81 -41.17
C ALA A 14 27.41 -20.07 -42.63
N GLY A 15 26.30 -20.76 -42.81
CA GLY A 15 25.60 -20.87 -44.10
C GLY A 15 24.60 -19.73 -44.23
N MET A 16 24.91 -18.75 -45.09
CA MET A 16 23.95 -17.74 -45.55
C MET A 16 22.81 -18.42 -46.32
N VAL A 17 21.59 -18.33 -45.81
CA VAL A 17 20.38 -18.42 -46.62
C VAL A 17 19.59 -17.13 -46.36
N ALA A 18 19.64 -16.24 -47.35
CA ALA A 18 18.81 -15.05 -47.38
C ALA A 18 17.35 -15.48 -47.64
N ALA A 19 16.50 -15.31 -46.63
CA ALA A 19 15.05 -15.25 -46.81
C ALA A 19 14.58 -13.94 -46.17
N THR A 20 13.94 -13.12 -46.98
CA THR A 20 13.38 -11.81 -46.67
C THR A 20 12.25 -11.95 -45.64
N GLY A 21 12.56 -11.72 -44.36
CA GLY A 21 11.61 -11.32 -43.33
C GLY A 21 11.94 -9.89 -42.93
N ALA A 22 10.94 -9.00 -42.96
CA ALA A 22 11.10 -7.63 -42.47
C ALA A 22 11.36 -7.69 -40.97
N ALA A 23 12.62 -7.62 -40.59
CA ALA A 23 13.02 -7.37 -39.21
C ALA A 23 12.69 -5.91 -38.89
N VAL A 24 11.69 -5.71 -38.04
CA VAL A 24 11.62 -4.48 -37.24
C VAL A 24 12.86 -4.54 -36.36
N GLY A 25 13.86 -3.72 -36.67
CA GLY A 25 15.14 -3.71 -35.96
C GLY A 25 14.91 -3.38 -34.50
N ALA A 26 15.46 -4.20 -33.60
CA ALA A 26 15.65 -3.81 -32.22
C ALA A 26 16.44 -2.48 -32.19
N PRO A 27 16.03 -1.49 -31.40
CA PRO A 27 16.74 -0.22 -31.31
C PRO A 27 18.17 -0.48 -30.84
N ALA A 28 19.15 0.08 -31.56
CA ALA A 28 20.54 0.01 -31.18
C ALA A 28 20.75 0.85 -29.91
N GLY A 29 21.07 0.20 -28.78
CA GLY A 29 21.37 0.90 -27.52
C GLY A 29 21.30 0.07 -26.24
N LEU A 30 20.73 -1.13 -26.24
CA LEU A 30 20.71 -1.98 -25.03
C LEU A 30 22.09 -2.63 -24.84
N SER A 31 22.79 -2.20 -23.78
CA SER A 31 23.96 -2.90 -23.21
C SER A 31 23.54 -4.33 -22.84
N ALA A 32 24.46 -5.30 -22.85
CA ALA A 32 24.18 -6.65 -22.32
C ALA A 32 23.65 -6.60 -20.87
N VAL A 33 24.11 -5.62 -20.08
CA VAL A 33 23.63 -5.34 -18.71
C VAL A 33 22.15 -4.94 -18.67
N THR A 34 21.67 -4.20 -19.68
CA THR A 34 20.24 -3.83 -19.83
C THR A 34 19.39 -4.90 -20.51
N ALA A 35 19.98 -6.03 -20.93
CA ALA A 35 19.23 -7.19 -21.41
C ALA A 35 19.09 -8.24 -20.30
N ASP A 36 20.10 -8.37 -19.43
CA ASP A 36 20.08 -9.27 -18.29
C ASP A 36 19.09 -8.79 -17.19
N TRP A 37 18.97 -7.48 -16.92
CA TRP A 37 17.91 -6.95 -16.01
C TRP A 37 16.48 -7.18 -16.53
N LEU A 38 16.33 -7.38 -17.85
CA LEU A 38 15.04 -7.57 -18.53
C LEU A 38 14.62 -9.04 -18.48
N LEU A 39 15.50 -9.91 -17.97
CA LEU A 39 15.35 -11.35 -17.84
C LEU A 39 15.40 -11.83 -16.38
N ALA A 40 15.94 -11.01 -15.45
CA ALA A 40 15.94 -11.33 -14.02
C ALA A 40 14.56 -11.09 -13.41
N ALA A 41 14.19 -11.91 -12.42
CA ALA A 41 12.96 -11.73 -11.66
C ALA A 41 13.02 -10.43 -10.85
N GLU A 42 12.04 -9.55 -11.04
CA GLU A 42 11.87 -8.37 -10.17
C GLU A 42 11.17 -8.79 -8.87
N HIS A 43 11.82 -8.58 -7.72
CA HIS A 43 11.25 -8.84 -6.41
C HIS A 43 11.10 -7.54 -5.61
N VAL A 44 9.90 -7.28 -5.11
CA VAL A 44 9.59 -6.06 -4.35
C VAL A 44 9.00 -6.44 -2.99
N LEU A 45 9.61 -5.97 -1.91
CA LEU A 45 9.15 -6.15 -0.54
C LEU A 45 8.70 -4.82 0.06
N LEU A 46 7.43 -4.72 0.45
CA LEU A 46 6.92 -3.68 1.33
C LEU A 46 6.90 -4.20 2.77
N ILE A 47 7.59 -3.53 3.68
CA ILE A 47 7.50 -3.76 5.12
C ILE A 47 6.72 -2.60 5.73
N GLY A 48 5.50 -2.90 6.19
CA GLY A 48 4.63 -1.96 6.85
C GLY A 48 4.66 -2.09 8.36
N LEU A 49 4.87 -0.97 9.05
CA LEU A 49 5.00 -0.93 10.50
C LEU A 49 3.94 0.02 11.06
N ASP A 50 2.99 -0.48 11.83
CA ASP A 50 1.88 0.33 12.33
C ASP A 50 2.32 1.28 13.46
N GLY A 51 1.99 2.56 13.32
CA GLY A 51 2.14 3.55 14.38
C GLY A 51 3.59 3.83 14.80
N VAL A 52 4.56 3.82 13.89
CA VAL A 52 6.00 3.98 14.18
C VAL A 52 6.48 5.42 14.00
N ASN A 53 6.97 6.05 15.07
CA ASN A 53 7.63 7.36 14.98
C ASN A 53 9.09 7.23 14.55
N LEU A 54 9.46 7.83 13.41
CA LEU A 54 10.86 7.87 12.94
C LEU A 54 11.81 8.47 13.99
N SER A 55 11.40 9.50 14.73
CA SER A 55 12.23 10.07 15.81
C SER A 55 12.59 9.04 16.88
N LYS A 56 11.71 8.07 17.16
CA LYS A 56 11.95 6.98 18.11
C LYS A 56 12.81 5.87 17.54
N VAL A 57 12.67 5.57 16.25
CA VAL A 57 13.62 4.72 15.53
C VAL A 57 15.04 5.30 15.63
N LEU A 58 15.21 6.59 15.33
CA LEU A 58 16.49 7.28 15.42
C LEU A 58 17.04 7.33 16.86
N GLU A 59 16.17 7.37 17.87
CA GLU A 59 16.55 7.40 19.29
C GLU A 59 16.99 6.01 19.80
N TYR A 60 16.24 4.95 19.47
CA TYR A 60 16.32 3.65 20.14
C TYR A 60 16.89 2.51 19.29
N ALA A 61 16.85 2.63 17.97
CA ALA A 61 17.20 1.56 17.03
C ALA A 61 18.05 2.07 15.86
N TYR A 62 18.94 3.03 16.13
CA TYR A 62 19.93 3.56 15.19
C TYR A 62 21.33 3.09 15.58
N ASP A 63 21.52 1.78 15.58
CA ASP A 63 22.79 1.09 15.83
C ASP A 63 22.97 -0.03 14.79
N ASP A 64 24.19 -0.55 14.68
CA ASP A 64 24.58 -1.48 13.61
C ASP A 64 23.88 -2.86 13.69
N ASP A 65 23.19 -3.18 14.79
CA ASP A 65 22.44 -4.43 14.96
C ASP A 65 20.94 -4.27 14.62
N SER A 66 20.51 -3.05 14.24
CA SER A 66 19.12 -2.73 13.91
C SER A 66 18.87 -2.75 12.40
N GLY A 67 17.86 -3.51 11.98
CA GLY A 67 17.42 -3.55 10.59
C GLY A 67 16.92 -2.19 10.06
N PHE A 68 16.48 -1.28 10.93
CA PHE A 68 16.21 0.10 10.50
C PHE A 68 17.48 0.80 10.05
N LYS A 69 18.57 0.67 10.81
CA LYS A 69 19.85 1.28 10.46
C LYS A 69 20.40 0.68 9.19
N THR A 70 20.33 -0.65 9.03
CA THR A 70 20.73 -1.33 7.80
C THR A 70 19.93 -0.85 6.60
N ALA A 71 18.60 -0.77 6.69
CA ALA A 71 17.77 -0.24 5.60
C ALA A 71 18.07 1.23 5.27
N MET A 72 18.36 2.07 6.28
CA MET A 72 18.75 3.46 6.05
C MET A 72 20.14 3.57 5.41
N ASP A 73 21.06 2.67 5.72
CA ASP A 73 22.41 2.65 5.15
C ASP A 73 22.44 2.15 3.71
N GLN A 74 21.56 1.21 3.36
CA GLN A 74 21.44 0.61 2.02
C GLN A 74 20.46 1.36 1.12
N GLY A 75 19.71 2.31 1.66
CA GLY A 75 18.66 2.99 0.93
C GLY A 75 18.67 4.49 1.09
N ILE A 76 17.63 5.10 0.56
CA ILE A 76 17.34 6.53 0.69
C ILE A 76 16.23 6.68 1.72
N THR A 77 16.45 7.52 2.73
CA THR A 77 15.46 7.75 3.80
C THR A 77 14.77 9.09 3.62
N GLY A 78 13.45 9.10 3.50
CA GLY A 78 12.63 10.31 3.52
C GLY A 78 11.78 10.37 4.78
N ALA A 79 11.97 11.42 5.59
CA ALA A 79 10.94 11.79 6.55
C ALA A 79 9.70 12.26 5.77
N ALA A 80 8.52 11.76 6.15
CA ALA A 80 7.26 12.09 5.51
C ALA A 80 6.26 12.67 6.54
N SER A 81 5.26 13.39 6.04
CA SER A 81 4.22 13.98 6.88
C SER A 81 2.84 13.75 6.30
N LEU A 82 1.91 13.35 7.16
CA LEU A 82 0.50 13.14 6.91
C LEU A 82 -0.33 14.38 7.26
N THR A 83 0.28 15.56 7.27
CA THR A 83 -0.43 16.80 7.54
C THR A 83 -1.52 17.00 6.50
N ASN A 84 -2.75 17.24 6.97
CA ASN A 84 -3.99 17.27 6.18
C ASN A 84 -4.59 15.90 5.79
N HIS A 85 -4.03 14.80 6.28
CA HIS A 85 -4.56 13.45 6.12
C HIS A 85 -4.98 12.87 7.48
N THR A 86 -6.02 12.04 7.50
CA THR A 86 -6.50 11.41 8.73
C THR A 86 -5.48 10.36 9.21
N THR A 87 -4.87 10.57 10.38
CA THR A 87 -3.81 9.69 10.93
C THR A 87 -4.40 8.44 11.61
N LEU A 88 -5.27 7.71 10.90
CA LEU A 88 -5.84 6.43 11.31
C LEU A 88 -5.35 5.35 10.33
N SER A 89 -5.12 4.13 10.83
CA SER A 89 -4.52 3.05 10.04
C SER A 89 -5.31 2.72 8.76
N GLY A 90 -6.63 2.61 8.84
CA GLY A 90 -7.49 2.31 7.67
C GLY A 90 -7.30 3.31 6.52
N PRO A 91 -7.52 4.62 6.74
CA PRO A 91 -7.22 5.67 5.76
C PRO A 91 -5.78 5.66 5.25
N SER A 92 -4.78 5.60 6.15
CA SER A 92 -3.37 5.68 5.78
C SER A 92 -2.89 4.48 4.94
N TRP A 93 -3.23 3.25 5.34
CA TRP A 93 -2.89 2.06 4.55
C TRP A 93 -3.64 2.04 3.21
N SER A 94 -4.87 2.57 3.17
CA SER A 94 -5.58 2.75 1.90
C SER A 94 -4.83 3.71 0.99
N THR A 95 -4.29 4.81 1.52
CA THR A 95 -3.45 5.74 0.75
C THR A 95 -2.20 5.04 0.21
N ILE A 96 -1.44 4.36 1.07
CA ILE A 96 -0.21 3.65 0.71
C ILE A 96 -0.46 2.63 -0.41
N LEU A 97 -1.54 1.86 -0.31
CA LEU A 97 -1.85 0.74 -1.20
C LEU A 97 -2.70 1.12 -2.42
N THR A 98 -3.14 2.38 -2.55
CA THR A 98 -3.87 2.86 -3.74
C THR A 98 -3.17 4.00 -4.47
N GLY A 99 -2.20 4.67 -3.85
CA GLY A 99 -1.48 5.80 -4.45
C GLY A 99 -2.29 7.10 -4.54
N VAL A 100 -3.38 7.21 -3.77
CA VAL A 100 -4.23 8.42 -3.67
C VAL A 100 -4.58 8.74 -2.23
N TRP A 101 -4.91 9.99 -1.92
CA TRP A 101 -5.29 10.41 -0.56
C TRP A 101 -6.76 10.11 -0.21
N ASP A 102 -7.13 10.35 1.06
CA ASP A 102 -8.45 10.06 1.61
C ASP A 102 -9.57 10.94 1.06
N ASP A 103 -9.24 12.06 0.41
CA ASP A 103 -10.18 12.87 -0.38
C ASP A 103 -10.59 12.23 -1.71
N LYS A 104 -9.84 11.23 -2.18
CA LYS A 104 -10.16 10.37 -3.32
C LYS A 104 -10.71 9.01 -2.89
N HIS A 105 -9.96 8.21 -2.15
CA HIS A 105 -10.40 6.84 -1.83
C HIS A 105 -11.57 6.79 -0.84
N GLY A 106 -11.79 7.82 -0.02
CA GLY A 106 -13.00 7.91 0.81
C GLY A 106 -13.05 6.96 2.01
N VAL A 107 -11.91 6.35 2.37
CA VAL A 107 -11.77 5.58 3.61
C VAL A 107 -11.48 6.57 4.73
N PHE A 108 -12.27 6.50 5.80
CA PHE A 108 -12.25 7.52 6.87
C PHE A 108 -12.12 6.93 8.28
N ASN A 109 -12.13 5.60 8.44
CA ASN A 109 -11.98 4.91 9.72
C ASN A 109 -11.47 3.46 9.54
N ASN A 110 -11.34 2.74 10.65
CA ASN A 110 -10.82 1.37 10.70
C ASN A 110 -11.92 0.29 10.55
N LEU A 111 -13.14 0.66 10.11
CA LEU A 111 -14.16 -0.32 9.75
C LEU A 111 -14.04 -0.65 8.27
N PHE A 112 -13.71 -1.91 7.98
CA PHE A 112 -13.48 -2.35 6.62
C PHE A 112 -14.72 -2.19 5.73
N ARG A 113 -14.49 -1.63 4.55
CA ARG A 113 -15.47 -1.48 3.47
C ARG A 113 -14.79 -1.77 2.14
N PRO A 114 -15.29 -2.71 1.32
CA PRO A 114 -14.65 -3.05 0.06
C PRO A 114 -14.95 -2.05 -1.06
N GLU A 115 -16.01 -1.24 -0.96
CA GLU A 115 -16.49 -0.44 -2.08
C GLU A 115 -15.48 0.60 -2.64
N PRO A 116 -14.71 1.32 -1.79
CA PRO A 116 -13.66 2.24 -2.24
C PRO A 116 -12.71 1.64 -3.29
N TYR A 117 -12.30 0.39 -3.09
CA TYR A 117 -11.27 -0.26 -3.90
C TYR A 117 -11.78 -0.69 -5.29
N ASN A 118 -13.09 -0.59 -5.54
CA ASN A 118 -13.62 -0.73 -6.90
C ASN A 118 -13.31 0.51 -7.75
N GLN A 119 -13.30 1.70 -7.16
CA GLN A 119 -13.03 2.96 -7.86
C GLN A 119 -11.53 3.28 -7.84
N TRP A 120 -10.86 2.93 -6.75
CA TRP A 120 -9.44 3.15 -6.52
C TRP A 120 -8.77 1.79 -6.27
N PRO A 121 -8.41 1.06 -7.36
CA PRO A 121 -7.83 -0.27 -7.24
C PRO A 121 -6.54 -0.24 -6.43
N THR A 122 -6.33 -1.28 -5.62
CA THR A 122 -5.11 -1.42 -4.83
C THR A 122 -3.92 -1.78 -5.73
N VAL A 123 -2.70 -1.65 -5.21
CA VAL A 123 -1.48 -2.13 -5.86
C VAL A 123 -1.59 -3.60 -6.24
N PHE A 124 -2.23 -4.44 -5.40
CA PHE A 124 -2.53 -5.84 -5.73
C PHE A 124 -3.43 -5.93 -6.96
N ASN A 125 -4.55 -5.21 -6.96
CA ASN A 125 -5.46 -5.24 -8.11
C ASN A 125 -4.79 -4.79 -9.41
N LEU A 126 -3.90 -3.81 -9.33
CA LEU A 126 -3.17 -3.26 -10.47
C LEU A 126 -2.09 -4.23 -10.98
N ILE A 127 -1.37 -4.92 -10.08
CA ILE A 127 -0.41 -5.96 -10.46
C ILE A 127 -1.14 -7.15 -11.09
N GLU A 128 -2.12 -7.73 -10.38
CA GLU A 128 -2.90 -8.89 -10.82
C GLU A 128 -3.60 -8.66 -12.17
N TYR A 129 -4.01 -7.43 -12.45
CA TYR A 129 -4.63 -7.10 -13.74
C TYR A 129 -3.60 -7.00 -14.87
N ASN A 130 -2.49 -6.30 -14.66
CA ASN A 130 -1.55 -5.96 -15.73
C ASN A 130 -0.48 -7.04 -15.95
N LYS A 131 -0.10 -7.74 -14.88
CA LYS A 131 0.94 -8.77 -14.81
C LYS A 131 0.52 -9.91 -13.87
N PRO A 132 -0.50 -10.71 -14.23
CA PRO A 132 -0.97 -11.84 -13.42
C PRO A 132 0.07 -12.96 -13.22
N GLU A 133 1.23 -12.86 -13.89
CA GLU A 133 2.37 -13.74 -13.67
C GLU A 133 3.25 -13.35 -12.45
N VAL A 134 3.08 -12.14 -11.90
CA VAL A 134 3.79 -11.71 -10.68
C VAL A 134 3.10 -12.33 -9.47
N ASP A 135 3.83 -13.10 -8.66
CA ASP A 135 3.29 -13.69 -7.43
C ASP A 135 3.07 -12.60 -6.39
N THR A 136 1.81 -12.30 -6.06
CA THR A 136 1.47 -11.32 -5.03
C THR A 136 1.14 -11.99 -3.69
N THR A 137 1.80 -11.52 -2.63
CA THR A 137 1.61 -12.07 -1.29
C THR A 137 1.40 -10.96 -0.27
N ILE A 138 0.46 -11.17 0.65
CA ILE A 138 0.32 -10.37 1.87
C ILE A 138 0.43 -11.28 3.11
N ILE A 139 1.22 -10.84 4.08
CA ILE A 139 1.34 -11.46 5.41
C ILE A 139 1.09 -10.35 6.43
N SER A 140 -0.03 -10.43 7.15
CA SER A 140 -0.46 -9.40 8.08
C SER A 140 -1.08 -10.00 9.32
N ASN A 141 -0.85 -9.36 10.47
CA ASN A 141 -1.56 -9.64 11.72
C ASN A 141 -2.72 -8.68 12.00
N TRP A 142 -3.15 -7.91 11.00
CA TRP A 142 -4.35 -7.08 11.07
C TRP A 142 -5.33 -7.44 9.94
N GLU A 143 -6.46 -8.06 10.32
CA GLU A 143 -7.44 -8.63 9.39
C GLU A 143 -7.95 -7.61 8.34
N TYR A 144 -7.98 -6.31 8.67
CA TYR A 144 -8.36 -5.25 7.73
C TYR A 144 -7.51 -5.27 6.45
N LEU A 145 -6.19 -5.48 6.57
CA LEU A 145 -5.30 -5.51 5.41
C LEU A 145 -5.49 -6.76 4.56
N ASN A 146 -5.75 -7.91 5.20
CA ASN A 146 -6.12 -9.13 4.47
C ASN A 146 -7.45 -8.95 3.71
N GLN A 147 -8.43 -8.27 4.31
CA GLN A 147 -9.69 -7.93 3.66
C GLN A 147 -9.50 -6.93 2.50
N LEU A 148 -8.62 -5.93 2.68
CA LEU A 148 -8.24 -4.96 1.64
C LEU A 148 -7.55 -5.63 0.45
N ALA A 149 -6.60 -6.53 0.70
CA ALA A 149 -5.88 -7.25 -0.36
C ALA A 149 -6.80 -8.22 -1.13
N GLY A 150 -7.90 -8.67 -0.51
CA GLY A 150 -8.98 -9.42 -1.16
C GLY A 150 -10.08 -8.56 -1.80
N ALA A 151 -10.02 -7.24 -1.69
CA ALA A 151 -11.01 -6.32 -2.23
C ALA A 151 -10.78 -6.03 -3.72
N GLY A 152 -11.79 -5.44 -4.37
CA GLY A 152 -11.76 -5.16 -5.80
C GLY A 152 -12.05 -6.39 -6.66
N GLY A 153 -11.68 -6.31 -7.94
CA GLY A 153 -11.90 -7.41 -8.90
C GLY A 153 -10.77 -8.44 -8.95
N TYR A 154 -9.55 -8.06 -8.56
CA TYR A 154 -8.32 -8.83 -8.81
C TYR A 154 -7.57 -9.02 -7.50
N SER A 155 -7.96 -10.03 -6.73
CA SER A 155 -7.40 -10.28 -5.39
C SER A 155 -5.96 -10.78 -5.45
N VAL A 156 -5.20 -10.47 -4.39
CA VAL A 156 -3.87 -11.05 -4.12
C VAL A 156 -3.86 -12.59 -4.24
N ASP A 157 -2.77 -13.18 -4.73
CA ASP A 157 -2.62 -14.64 -4.87
C ASP A 157 -2.57 -15.34 -3.50
N ASN A 158 -1.68 -14.84 -2.63
CA ASN A 158 -1.41 -15.44 -1.33
C ASN A 158 -1.81 -14.49 -0.19
N ASN A 159 -2.97 -14.76 0.43
CA ASN A 159 -3.51 -13.94 1.51
C ASN A 159 -3.36 -14.62 2.88
N ILE A 160 -2.29 -14.28 3.61
CA ILE A 160 -1.90 -14.93 4.87
C ILE A 160 -2.24 -14.02 6.05
N PHE A 161 -3.26 -14.41 6.81
CA PHE A 161 -3.61 -13.75 8.08
C PHE A 161 -2.93 -14.46 9.25
N VAL A 162 -2.20 -13.68 10.05
CA VAL A 162 -1.60 -14.11 11.32
C VAL A 162 -2.52 -13.68 12.46
N PRO A 163 -3.24 -14.61 13.12
CA PRO A 163 -4.07 -14.24 14.25
C PRO A 163 -3.23 -13.72 15.42
N ALA A 164 -3.86 -12.95 16.31
CA ALA A 164 -3.22 -12.50 17.54
C ALA A 164 -2.64 -13.70 18.33
N GLY A 165 -1.37 -13.59 18.73
CA GLY A 165 -0.69 -14.54 19.61
C GLY A 165 -0.95 -14.26 21.09
N ASP A 166 -0.04 -14.72 21.96
CA ASP A 166 -0.07 -14.38 23.39
C ASP A 166 0.22 -12.88 23.63
N SER A 167 0.96 -12.25 22.72
CA SER A 167 1.22 -10.81 22.65
C SER A 167 1.36 -10.31 21.20
N PRO A 168 1.26 -8.98 20.96
CA PRO A 168 1.55 -8.41 19.64
C PRO A 168 2.97 -8.75 19.13
N ALA A 169 3.95 -8.85 20.04
CA ALA A 169 5.31 -9.26 19.71
C ALA A 169 5.37 -10.67 19.10
N ASP A 170 4.57 -11.60 19.63
CA ASP A 170 4.54 -12.98 19.14
C ASP A 170 3.92 -13.07 17.75
N SER A 171 2.88 -12.27 17.48
CA SER A 171 2.31 -12.18 16.13
C SER A 171 3.28 -11.54 15.14
N ASP A 172 4.00 -10.48 15.52
CA ASP A 172 5.01 -9.85 14.65
C ASP A 172 6.18 -10.80 14.35
N ALA A 173 6.61 -11.59 15.34
CA ALA A 173 7.63 -12.63 15.16
C ALA A 173 7.16 -13.74 14.20
N LEU A 174 5.87 -14.12 14.25
CA LEU A 174 5.31 -15.08 13.30
C LEU A 174 5.16 -14.49 11.89
N VAL A 175 4.74 -13.24 11.75
CA VAL A 175 4.79 -12.52 10.47
C VAL A 175 6.21 -12.56 9.91
N THR A 176 7.21 -12.21 10.73
CA THR A 176 8.64 -12.21 10.35
C THR A 176 9.07 -13.58 9.83
N ALA A 177 8.73 -14.66 10.55
CA ALA A 177 9.09 -16.02 10.16
C ALA A 177 8.44 -16.45 8.84
N LEU A 178 7.18 -16.07 8.60
CA LEU A 178 6.47 -16.36 7.36
C LEU A 178 7.00 -15.53 6.18
N THR A 179 7.33 -14.26 6.41
CA THR A 179 7.99 -13.39 5.42
C THR A 179 9.34 -13.98 5.01
N ILE A 180 10.16 -14.39 5.97
CA ILE A 180 11.43 -15.09 5.70
C ILE A 180 11.17 -16.39 4.91
N ALA A 181 10.16 -17.18 5.28
CA ALA A 181 9.86 -18.41 4.56
C ALA A 181 9.45 -18.16 3.09
N GLN A 182 8.73 -17.07 2.79
CA GLN A 182 8.41 -16.68 1.42
C GLN A 182 9.66 -16.25 0.64
N ILE A 183 10.53 -15.43 1.25
CA ILE A 183 11.80 -15.01 0.64
C ILE A 183 12.68 -16.22 0.34
N LEU A 184 12.90 -17.13 1.30
CA LEU A 184 13.68 -18.35 1.08
C LEU A 184 13.04 -19.29 0.05
N GLY A 185 11.72 -19.16 -0.17
CA GLY A 185 11.01 -19.88 -1.23
C GLY A 185 11.47 -19.49 -2.64
N THR A 186 12.07 -18.31 -2.82
CA THR A 186 12.55 -17.84 -4.13
C THR A 186 13.98 -18.30 -4.46
N GLU A 187 14.65 -19.05 -3.57
CA GLU A 187 15.99 -19.63 -3.84
C GLU A 187 15.99 -20.59 -5.04
N ASP A 188 14.86 -21.24 -5.31
CA ASP A 188 14.64 -22.16 -6.43
C ASP A 188 13.52 -21.61 -7.31
N ASN A 189 13.80 -20.52 -8.03
CA ASN A 189 12.89 -19.83 -8.95
C ASN A 189 13.30 -20.08 -10.42
N PRO A 190 13.20 -21.32 -10.96
CA PRO A 190 13.70 -21.66 -12.29
C PRO A 190 12.92 -21.03 -13.45
N ASP A 191 11.75 -20.45 -13.15
CA ASP A 191 10.86 -19.80 -14.12
C ASP A 191 10.99 -18.25 -14.06
N ASP A 192 11.95 -17.73 -13.29
CA ASP A 192 12.23 -16.28 -13.11
C ASP A 192 10.96 -15.47 -12.74
N ILE A 193 10.12 -16.03 -11.86
CA ILE A 193 8.85 -15.44 -11.43
C ILE A 193 9.13 -14.22 -10.54
N SER A 194 8.68 -13.06 -10.96
CA SER A 194 8.64 -11.83 -10.15
C SER A 194 7.69 -11.97 -8.96
N SER A 195 7.98 -11.28 -7.85
CA SER A 195 7.10 -11.29 -6.68
C SER A 195 6.90 -9.92 -6.05
N PHE A 196 5.67 -9.64 -5.62
CA PHE A 196 5.37 -8.54 -4.71
C PHE A 196 4.94 -9.09 -3.35
N LEU A 197 5.71 -8.80 -2.30
CA LEU A 197 5.44 -9.24 -0.93
C LEU A 197 5.15 -8.04 -0.03
N PHE A 198 4.00 -8.04 0.65
CA PHE A 198 3.68 -7.09 1.71
C PHE A 198 3.68 -7.77 3.08
N SER A 199 4.63 -7.38 3.94
CA SER A 199 4.78 -7.86 5.32
C SER A 199 4.38 -6.76 6.30
N TYR A 200 3.38 -6.99 7.14
CA TYR A 200 2.85 -5.98 8.07
C TYR A 200 2.95 -6.39 9.54
N GLN A 201 3.37 -5.45 10.40
CA GLN A 201 3.60 -5.63 11.83
C GLN A 201 2.96 -4.52 12.66
N SER A 202 2.28 -4.87 13.76
CA SER A 202 1.42 -3.95 14.53
C SER A 202 1.87 -3.69 15.97
N GLN A 203 2.97 -4.30 16.43
CA GLN A 203 3.35 -4.21 17.85
C GLN A 203 3.54 -2.77 18.35
N ALA A 204 4.10 -1.88 17.53
CA ALA A 204 4.39 -0.51 17.95
C ALA A 204 3.12 0.29 18.23
N ASP A 205 2.13 0.25 17.34
CA ASP A 205 0.82 0.86 17.57
C ASP A 205 0.12 0.31 18.81
N HIS A 206 0.10 -1.02 18.99
CA HIS A 206 -0.46 -1.63 20.20
C HIS A 206 0.21 -1.14 21.49
N ALA A 207 1.54 -0.98 21.48
CA ALA A 207 2.30 -0.42 22.60
C ALA A 207 1.95 1.06 22.80
N GLY A 208 1.81 1.81 21.71
CA GLY A 208 1.38 3.21 21.73
C GLY A 208 0.01 3.39 22.38
N HIS A 209 -0.99 2.63 21.95
CA HIS A 209 -2.33 2.70 22.55
C HIS A 209 -2.34 2.32 24.03
N SER A 210 -1.53 1.33 24.41
CA SER A 210 -1.51 0.81 25.78
C SER A 210 -0.70 1.69 26.75
N PHE A 211 0.39 2.29 26.27
CA PHE A 211 1.42 2.92 27.12
C PHE A 211 1.90 4.32 26.65
N ALA A 212 1.50 4.78 25.46
CA ALA A 212 1.95 5.95 24.71
C ALA A 212 3.33 5.82 24.03
N GLY A 213 3.55 6.61 22.97
CA GLY A 213 4.76 6.58 22.14
C GLY A 213 6.05 7.04 22.83
N GLY A 214 5.93 7.60 24.04
CA GLY A 214 7.07 7.98 24.88
C GLY A 214 7.42 6.96 25.96
N SER A 215 6.79 5.78 25.97
CA SER A 215 6.96 4.77 27.02
C SER A 215 8.13 3.80 26.78
N GLU A 216 8.49 3.05 27.81
CA GLU A 216 9.50 1.98 27.72
C GLU A 216 8.99 0.80 26.87
N GLU A 217 7.69 0.50 26.93
CA GLU A 217 7.05 -0.54 26.12
C GLU A 217 7.07 -0.19 24.63
N TYR A 218 6.82 1.08 24.29
CA TYR A 218 6.94 1.55 22.91
C TYR A 218 8.41 1.59 22.46
N MET A 219 9.35 1.99 23.31
CA MET A 219 10.78 1.83 23.01
C MET A 219 11.13 0.38 22.70
N GLN A 220 10.66 -0.58 23.51
CA GLN A 220 10.94 -2.00 23.32
C GLN A 220 10.32 -2.56 22.04
N SER A 221 9.12 -2.10 21.64
CA SER A 221 8.53 -2.51 20.36
C SER A 221 9.37 -2.02 19.18
N ILE A 222 9.88 -0.79 19.20
CA ILE A 222 10.79 -0.28 18.16
C ILE A 222 12.06 -1.13 18.04
N ILE A 223 12.67 -1.52 19.17
CA ILE A 223 13.85 -2.40 19.18
C ILE A 223 13.51 -3.77 18.58
N ASN A 224 12.36 -4.35 18.93
CA ASN A 224 11.94 -5.65 18.39
C ASN A 224 11.68 -5.59 16.88
N LEU A 225 11.02 -4.53 16.39
CA LEU A 225 10.80 -4.32 14.96
C LEU A 225 12.14 -4.22 14.21
N GLY A 226 13.11 -3.48 14.75
CA GLY A 226 14.47 -3.42 14.19
C GLY A 226 15.12 -4.80 14.07
N ALA A 227 14.98 -5.64 15.10
CA ALA A 227 15.49 -7.03 15.06
C ALA A 227 14.73 -7.93 14.08
N ASN A 228 13.42 -7.72 13.88
CA ASN A 228 12.63 -8.45 12.89
C ASN A 228 13.04 -8.08 11.47
N ILE A 229 13.18 -6.78 11.19
CA ILE A 229 13.65 -6.27 9.89
C ILE A 229 15.04 -6.84 9.59
N GLN A 230 15.95 -6.85 10.57
CA GLN A 230 17.31 -7.39 10.37
C GLN A 230 17.29 -8.86 9.94
N GLN A 231 16.38 -9.68 10.49
CA GLN A 231 16.24 -11.08 10.09
C GLN A 231 15.69 -11.23 8.67
N ILE A 232 14.76 -10.36 8.28
CA ILE A 232 14.20 -10.33 6.92
C ILE A 232 15.29 -9.94 5.91
N LEU A 233 16.04 -8.85 6.17
CA LEU A 233 17.14 -8.41 5.31
C LEU A 233 18.24 -9.47 5.19
N ALA A 234 18.53 -10.20 6.28
CA ALA A 234 19.47 -11.32 6.24
C ALA A 234 19.01 -12.48 5.35
N ALA A 235 17.69 -12.74 5.27
CA ALA A 235 17.14 -13.72 4.35
C ALA A 235 17.27 -13.27 2.89
N ILE A 236 17.00 -11.99 2.59
CA ILE A 236 17.20 -11.42 1.25
C ILE A 236 18.66 -11.55 0.83
N ALA A 237 19.60 -11.12 1.67
CA ALA A 237 21.03 -11.24 1.39
C ALA A 237 21.47 -12.70 1.18
N HIS A 238 20.81 -13.65 1.88
CA HIS A 238 21.06 -15.08 1.67
C HIS A 238 20.62 -15.53 0.27
N VAL A 239 19.38 -15.22 -0.12
CA VAL A 239 18.85 -15.58 -1.45
C VAL A 239 19.68 -14.94 -2.56
N GLN A 240 19.98 -13.65 -2.45
CA GLN A 240 20.83 -12.93 -3.41
C GLN A 240 22.19 -13.59 -3.58
N SER A 241 22.78 -14.14 -2.51
CA SER A 241 24.07 -14.85 -2.59
C SER A 241 24.01 -16.18 -3.38
N ILE A 242 22.81 -16.74 -3.55
CA ILE A 242 22.54 -18.01 -4.24
C ILE A 242 22.11 -17.75 -5.69
N THR A 243 21.10 -16.91 -5.88
CA THR A 243 20.46 -16.69 -7.19
C THR A 243 21.05 -15.51 -7.95
N GLY A 244 21.56 -14.50 -7.22
CA GLY A 244 21.93 -13.20 -7.77
C GLY A 244 20.75 -12.24 -7.89
N ASP A 245 19.53 -12.68 -7.62
CA ASP A 245 18.35 -11.83 -7.62
C ASP A 245 18.39 -10.89 -6.42
N ASP A 246 18.19 -9.62 -6.71
CA ASP A 246 18.16 -8.56 -5.70
C ASP A 246 16.73 -8.10 -5.46
N TRP A 247 16.48 -7.52 -4.28
CA TRP A 247 15.13 -7.14 -3.86
C TRP A 247 15.04 -5.63 -3.67
N SER A 248 14.04 -5.01 -4.29
CA SER A 248 13.67 -3.65 -3.96
C SER A 248 12.89 -3.65 -2.64
N ILE A 249 13.34 -2.92 -1.64
CA ILE A 249 12.79 -2.91 -0.28
C ILE A 249 12.21 -1.52 0.03
N ILE A 250 10.96 -1.49 0.46
CA ILE A 250 10.27 -0.28 0.92
C ILE A 250 9.88 -0.49 2.38
N LEU A 251 10.34 0.39 3.26
CA LEU A 251 9.97 0.45 4.68
C LEU A 251 9.11 1.68 4.93
N THR A 252 7.96 1.53 5.57
CA THR A 252 7.10 2.68 5.89
C THR A 252 6.25 2.45 7.13
N THR A 253 5.56 3.52 7.54
CA THR A 253 4.56 3.53 8.58
C THR A 253 3.35 4.34 8.13
N ASP A 254 2.18 3.95 8.59
CA ASP A 254 0.91 4.56 8.27
C ASP A 254 0.61 5.84 9.07
N HIS A 255 1.11 5.94 10.29
CA HIS A 255 1.06 7.15 11.12
C HIS A 255 2.09 7.08 12.27
N GLY A 256 2.21 8.17 13.00
CA GLY A 256 2.95 8.20 14.26
C GLY A 256 2.02 8.14 15.47
N HIS A 257 2.57 8.37 16.67
CA HIS A 257 1.83 8.27 17.91
C HIS A 257 2.16 9.40 18.91
N GLN A 258 1.16 9.83 19.68
CA GLN A 258 1.34 10.78 20.77
C GLN A 258 2.28 10.21 21.84
N GLN A 259 3.13 11.08 22.38
CA GLN A 259 4.20 10.73 23.31
C GLN A 259 3.73 10.50 24.75
N THR A 260 2.56 11.05 25.10
CA THR A 260 2.01 10.96 26.45
C THR A 260 0.64 10.33 26.42
N VAL A 261 0.34 9.54 27.44
CA VAL A 261 -0.97 8.93 27.64
C VAL A 261 -2.01 10.02 27.90
N THR A 262 -3.02 10.12 27.03
CA THR A 262 -4.20 10.96 27.27
C THR A 262 -5.23 10.24 28.14
N LEU A 263 -5.31 8.90 28.04
CA LEU A 263 -6.05 8.00 28.95
C LEU A 263 -5.37 6.63 29.08
N PRO A 264 -5.02 6.17 30.30
CA PRO A 264 -4.45 4.82 30.49
C PRO A 264 -5.46 3.73 30.10
N GLY A 265 -5.09 2.85 29.16
CA GLY A 265 -5.92 1.73 28.71
C GLY A 265 -6.95 2.07 27.61
N LEU A 266 -7.07 3.35 27.21
CA LEU A 266 -7.90 3.80 26.10
C LEU A 266 -7.29 5.06 25.46
N SER A 267 -5.97 5.07 25.27
CA SER A 267 -5.31 6.18 24.59
C SER A 267 -5.69 6.10 23.12
N ILE A 268 -6.37 7.12 22.59
CA ILE A 268 -6.61 7.22 21.14
C ILE A 268 -5.25 7.24 20.43
N GLY A 269 -4.26 7.92 21.02
CA GLY A 269 -2.87 7.80 20.62
C GLY A 269 -2.50 8.47 19.30
N HIS A 270 -3.41 8.48 18.34
CA HIS A 270 -3.30 9.07 17.02
C HIS A 270 -4.70 9.43 16.49
N GLY A 271 -4.83 9.82 15.22
CA GLY A 271 -6.08 10.24 14.58
C GLY A 271 -6.24 11.76 14.49
N PHE A 272 -5.41 12.56 15.16
CA PHE A 272 -5.39 14.01 15.05
C PHE A 272 -4.13 14.49 14.30
N GLN A 273 -3.81 15.78 14.39
CA GLN A 273 -2.83 16.43 13.53
C GLN A 273 -1.60 16.95 14.29
N SER A 274 -1.31 16.42 15.47
CA SER A 274 -0.05 16.77 16.13
C SER A 274 1.14 16.27 15.30
N PRO A 275 2.29 16.98 15.31
CA PRO A 275 3.46 16.55 14.54
C PRO A 275 3.92 15.12 14.82
N ASN A 276 3.70 14.63 16.04
CA ASN A 276 4.00 13.24 16.38
C ASN A 276 3.04 12.25 15.72
N GLU A 277 1.76 12.59 15.55
CA GLU A 277 0.77 11.73 14.90
C GLU A 277 0.91 11.75 13.38
N THR A 278 1.23 12.91 12.81
CA THR A 278 1.39 13.06 11.36
C THR A 278 2.77 12.63 10.86
N SER A 279 3.74 12.40 11.73
CA SER A 279 5.07 11.95 11.32
C SER A 279 4.99 10.53 10.77
N SER A 280 5.50 10.36 9.56
CA SER A 280 5.71 9.07 8.90
C SER A 280 7.10 9.08 8.24
N PHE A 281 7.43 8.04 7.48
CA PHE A 281 8.66 7.94 6.72
C PHE A 281 8.52 6.93 5.59
N VAL A 282 9.42 7.05 4.61
CA VAL A 282 9.68 6.03 3.61
C VAL A 282 11.19 5.80 3.58
N ILE A 283 11.62 4.55 3.74
CA ILE A 283 12.97 4.12 3.40
C ILE A 283 12.84 3.29 2.13
N PHE A 284 13.60 3.62 1.10
CA PHE A 284 13.58 2.91 -0.16
C PHE A 284 14.99 2.50 -0.56
N ASP A 285 15.20 1.20 -0.66
CA ASP A 285 16.40 0.56 -1.20
C ASP A 285 15.96 -0.10 -2.52
N GLN A 286 16.56 0.34 -3.63
CA GLN A 286 16.20 -0.15 -4.96
C GLN A 286 17.20 -1.21 -5.39
N ALA A 287 16.68 -2.38 -5.79
CA ALA A 287 17.50 -3.48 -6.29
C ALA A 287 18.53 -3.00 -7.33
N GLY A 288 19.81 -3.27 -7.07
CA GLY A 288 20.93 -2.95 -7.96
C GLY A 288 21.26 -1.47 -8.14
N ASP A 289 20.69 -0.54 -7.37
CA ASP A 289 21.03 0.88 -7.40
C ASP A 289 21.56 1.43 -6.06
N ASP A 290 22.86 1.23 -5.83
CA ASP A 290 23.55 1.65 -4.61
C ASP A 290 24.04 3.12 -4.67
N ALA A 291 23.65 3.89 -5.69
CA ALA A 291 24.32 5.17 -5.99
C ALA A 291 24.08 6.26 -4.94
N ASN A 292 22.97 6.15 -4.19
CA ASN A 292 22.53 7.13 -3.20
C ASN A 292 22.33 6.51 -1.81
N ASP A 293 22.92 5.36 -1.54
CA ASP A 293 22.87 4.68 -0.24
C ASP A 293 23.26 5.62 0.91
N GLY A 294 22.49 5.57 2.00
CA GLY A 294 22.70 6.45 3.16
C GLY A 294 22.27 7.89 2.94
N SER A 295 21.63 8.21 1.82
CA SER A 295 21.14 9.55 1.52
C SER A 295 19.76 9.82 2.14
N GLN A 296 19.39 11.10 2.14
CA GLN A 296 18.06 11.54 2.51
C GLN A 296 17.28 12.02 1.29
N SER A 297 15.99 11.70 1.24
CA SER A 297 15.06 12.38 0.34
C SER A 297 14.30 13.49 1.07
N LEU A 298 14.19 14.64 0.42
CA LEU A 298 13.35 15.75 0.88
C LEU A 298 11.91 15.70 0.34
N GLY A 299 11.61 14.74 -0.55
CA GLY A 299 10.38 14.69 -1.33
C GLY A 299 9.55 13.41 -1.19
N TYR A 300 10.02 12.39 -0.47
CA TYR A 300 9.26 11.15 -0.32
C TYR A 300 7.97 11.36 0.47
N SER A 301 6.91 10.72 0.01
CA SER A 301 5.61 10.64 0.66
C SER A 301 5.09 9.20 0.66
N THR A 302 4.26 8.85 1.64
CA THR A 302 3.66 7.51 1.72
C THR A 302 2.76 7.18 0.53
N VAL A 303 2.16 8.19 -0.09
CA VAL A 303 1.32 8.05 -1.29
C VAL A 303 2.13 7.66 -2.54
N ASP A 304 3.45 7.81 -2.52
CA ASP A 304 4.36 7.47 -3.62
C ASP A 304 4.63 5.96 -3.72
N ILE A 305 4.27 5.17 -2.70
CA ILE A 305 4.64 3.76 -2.60
C ILE A 305 3.99 2.92 -3.70
N THR A 306 2.67 3.04 -3.91
CA THR A 306 1.97 2.32 -4.99
C THR A 306 2.56 2.65 -6.38
N PRO A 307 2.68 3.92 -6.82
CA PRO A 307 3.27 4.21 -8.13
C PRO A 307 4.74 3.76 -8.26
N THR A 308 5.48 3.71 -7.15
CA THR A 308 6.84 3.16 -7.12
C THR A 308 6.85 1.66 -7.39
N ILE A 309 6.05 0.87 -6.65
CA ILE A 309 5.94 -0.57 -6.84
C ILE A 309 5.53 -0.90 -8.29
N LEU A 310 4.52 -0.19 -8.82
CA LEU A 310 4.08 -0.38 -10.20
C LEU A 310 5.18 -0.05 -11.21
N SER A 311 5.99 0.99 -10.96
CA SER A 311 7.11 1.36 -11.83
C SER A 311 8.20 0.31 -11.85
N LEU A 312 8.53 -0.31 -10.72
CA LEU A 312 9.51 -1.40 -10.63
C LEU A 312 9.08 -2.58 -11.50
N PHE A 313 7.79 -2.92 -11.47
CA PHE A 313 7.23 -3.93 -12.38
C PHE A 313 7.00 -3.43 -13.82
N GLY A 314 7.31 -2.19 -14.16
CA GLY A 314 7.07 -1.62 -15.49
C GLY A 314 5.58 -1.54 -15.87
N ILE A 315 4.68 -1.48 -14.87
CA ILE A 315 3.24 -1.34 -15.07
C ILE A 315 2.92 0.15 -15.30
N PRO A 316 2.10 0.50 -16.32
CA PRO A 316 1.69 1.88 -16.54
C PRO A 316 0.99 2.50 -15.33
N LEU A 317 1.42 3.70 -14.95
CA LEU A 317 0.82 4.45 -13.85
C LEU A 317 -0.52 5.07 -14.28
N ARG A 318 -1.48 5.08 -13.35
CA ARG A 318 -2.71 5.84 -13.54
C ARG A 318 -2.40 7.33 -13.57
N SER A 319 -3.14 8.07 -14.40
CA SER A 319 -2.98 9.52 -14.53
C SER A 319 -3.55 10.29 -13.33
N ASP A 320 -4.35 9.62 -12.50
CA ASP A 320 -5.06 10.18 -11.35
C ASP A 320 -4.48 9.78 -9.99
N PHE A 321 -3.26 9.23 -9.96
CA PHE A 321 -2.51 9.11 -8.71
C PHE A 321 -2.17 10.49 -8.13
N ASP A 322 -2.13 10.57 -6.80
CA ASP A 322 -1.55 11.73 -6.10
C ASP A 322 -0.05 11.57 -5.89
N GLY A 323 0.39 10.32 -5.71
CA GLY A 323 1.79 9.98 -5.59
C GLY A 323 2.49 9.87 -6.94
N VAL A 324 3.82 9.91 -6.87
CA VAL A 324 4.72 9.75 -8.01
C VAL A 324 5.70 8.60 -7.75
N SER A 325 6.35 8.11 -8.80
CA SER A 325 7.32 7.03 -8.64
C SER A 325 8.64 7.55 -8.08
N LEU A 326 9.13 6.91 -7.01
CA LEU A 326 10.42 7.23 -6.41
C LEU A 326 11.61 6.84 -7.30
N VAL A 327 11.39 6.00 -8.32
CA VAL A 327 12.43 5.47 -9.23
C VAL A 327 12.77 6.46 -10.34
N ASN A 328 11.78 7.17 -10.87
CA ASN A 328 11.93 7.86 -12.15
C ASN A 328 11.32 9.27 -12.22
N ASP A 329 10.63 9.74 -11.17
CA ASP A 329 10.08 11.08 -11.17
C ASP A 329 11.17 12.13 -10.84
N PRO A 330 11.47 13.08 -11.75
CA PRO A 330 12.50 14.08 -11.51
C PRO A 330 12.27 14.94 -10.26
N ALA A 331 11.01 15.20 -9.89
CA ALA A 331 10.71 16.02 -8.70
C ALA A 331 11.14 15.32 -7.40
N VAL A 332 11.15 13.98 -7.40
CA VAL A 332 11.68 13.18 -6.29
C VAL A 332 13.19 13.08 -6.38
N LEU A 333 13.72 12.72 -7.55
CA LEU A 333 15.15 12.46 -7.73
C LEU A 333 16.00 13.73 -7.51
N ASP A 334 15.52 14.90 -7.90
CA ASP A 334 16.18 16.19 -7.66
C ASP A 334 16.18 16.58 -6.16
N GLY A 335 15.37 15.90 -5.34
CA GLY A 335 15.25 16.11 -3.89
C GLY A 335 16.15 15.22 -3.04
N ILE A 336 16.97 14.36 -3.66
CA ILE A 336 17.93 13.50 -2.95
C ILE A 336 19.15 14.32 -2.53
N VAL A 337 19.52 14.21 -1.26
CA VAL A 337 20.67 14.90 -0.67
C VAL A 337 21.53 13.93 0.13
N GLU A 338 22.84 14.08 0.08
CA GLU A 338 23.81 13.28 0.83
C GLU A 338 24.23 14.04 2.11
N PRO A 339 23.62 13.76 3.29
CA PRO A 339 23.97 14.45 4.52
C PRO A 339 25.29 13.93 5.11
N THR A 340 26.04 14.79 5.80
CA THR A 340 27.21 14.35 6.58
C THR A 340 26.83 13.51 7.80
N ASP A 341 25.63 13.72 8.34
CA ASP A 341 25.04 12.98 9.44
C ASP A 341 23.56 12.77 9.13
N LEU A 342 23.23 11.59 8.61
CA LEU A 342 21.87 11.23 8.21
C LEU A 342 20.89 11.35 9.39
N LYS A 343 21.28 10.85 10.57
CA LYS A 343 20.43 10.91 11.77
C LYS A 343 20.08 12.34 12.13
N GLN A 344 21.07 13.23 12.20
CA GLN A 344 20.80 14.64 12.52
C GLN A 344 19.95 15.32 11.43
N SER A 345 20.22 15.04 10.15
CA SER A 345 19.46 15.61 9.03
C SER A 345 17.98 15.20 9.05
N LEU A 346 17.69 13.93 9.38
CA LEU A 346 16.33 13.43 9.56
C LEU A 346 15.64 14.04 10.78
N LEU A 347 16.33 14.20 11.91
CA LEU A 347 15.80 14.89 13.09
C LEU A 347 15.45 16.36 12.78
N ASP A 348 16.30 17.04 12.00
CA ASP A 348 16.05 18.40 11.56
C ASP A 348 14.83 18.48 10.62
N ALA A 349 14.66 17.48 9.73
CA ALA A 349 13.49 17.39 8.86
C ALA A 349 12.19 17.20 9.64
N LEU A 350 12.19 16.28 10.61
CA LEU A 350 11.04 16.05 11.51
C LEU A 350 10.67 17.30 12.31
N ALA A 351 11.67 18.08 12.73
CA ALA A 351 11.45 19.33 13.47
C ALA A 351 10.77 20.44 12.63
N MET A 352 10.72 20.30 11.30
CA MET A 352 9.99 21.23 10.42
C MET A 352 8.48 20.95 10.38
N TYR A 353 8.03 19.78 10.85
CA TYR A 353 6.61 19.44 10.82
C TYR A 353 5.83 20.18 11.91
N GLY A 354 4.70 20.74 11.49
CA GLY A 354 3.80 21.51 12.32
C GLY A 354 2.36 21.11 12.07
N TYR A 355 1.45 21.74 12.80
CA TYR A 355 0.01 21.57 12.58
C TYR A 355 -0.39 22.13 11.21
N PRO A 356 -1.45 21.58 10.59
CA PRO A 356 -2.07 22.19 9.43
C PRO A 356 -2.68 23.56 9.78
N ASN A 357 -3.23 24.25 8.78
CA ASN A 357 -4.01 25.44 9.07
C ASN A 357 -5.22 25.09 9.97
N ILE A 358 -5.63 26.02 10.83
CA ILE A 358 -6.66 25.78 11.86
C ILE A 358 -8.00 25.27 11.29
N GLY A 359 -8.34 25.63 10.03
CA GLY A 359 -9.56 25.15 9.38
C GLY A 359 -9.49 23.65 9.07
N ASN A 360 -8.36 23.21 8.53
CA ASN A 360 -8.11 21.80 8.24
C ASN A 360 -7.97 21.00 9.54
N ASP A 361 -7.29 21.55 10.55
CA ASP A 361 -7.14 20.92 11.87
C ASP A 361 -8.50 20.60 12.51
N ILE A 362 -9.40 21.61 12.58
CA ILE A 362 -10.76 21.42 13.09
C ILE A 362 -11.55 20.42 12.24
N THR A 363 -11.45 20.52 10.90
CA THR A 363 -12.17 19.65 9.97
C THR A 363 -11.79 18.19 10.18
N LEU A 364 -10.49 17.91 10.27
CA LEU A 364 -9.97 16.56 10.46
C LEU A 364 -10.28 16.05 11.86
N ALA A 365 -10.18 16.87 12.90
CA ALA A 365 -10.59 16.47 14.23
C ALA A 365 -12.07 16.06 14.31
N ILE A 366 -12.97 16.82 13.68
CA ILE A 366 -14.40 16.45 13.59
C ILE A 366 -14.55 15.12 12.84
N ARG A 367 -13.83 14.95 11.72
CA ARG A 367 -13.85 13.72 10.93
C ARG A 367 -13.40 12.53 11.77
N THR A 368 -12.33 12.66 12.54
CA THR A 368 -11.80 11.62 13.43
C THR A 368 -12.80 11.28 14.54
N VAL A 369 -13.35 12.28 15.24
CA VAL A 369 -14.31 12.03 16.33
C VAL A 369 -15.53 11.27 15.81
N ILE A 370 -16.16 11.76 14.74
CA ILE A 370 -17.37 11.15 14.18
C ILE A 370 -17.07 9.81 13.50
N GLY A 371 -15.96 9.74 12.76
CA GLY A 371 -15.51 8.57 12.02
C GLY A 371 -15.19 7.37 12.91
N SER A 372 -14.67 7.62 14.10
CA SER A 372 -14.26 6.58 15.05
C SER A 372 -15.40 6.02 15.90
N VAL A 373 -16.50 6.76 16.12
CA VAL A 373 -17.69 6.29 16.85
C VAL A 373 -18.15 4.87 16.46
N PRO A 374 -18.40 4.55 15.17
CA PRO A 374 -18.87 3.22 14.80
C PRO A 374 -17.82 2.13 15.06
N TYR A 375 -16.52 2.44 14.96
CA TYR A 375 -15.45 1.50 15.27
C TYR A 375 -15.40 1.16 16.77
N PHE A 376 -15.49 2.18 17.64
CA PHE A 376 -15.59 1.96 19.08
C PHE A 376 -16.88 1.24 19.48
N LEU A 377 -18.00 1.49 18.80
CA LEU A 377 -19.22 0.71 19.00
C LEU A 377 -19.06 -0.76 18.57
N ASP A 378 -18.29 -1.05 17.52
CA ASP A 378 -18.04 -2.44 17.09
C ASP A 378 -17.14 -3.20 18.06
N LYS A 379 -16.07 -2.55 18.53
CA LYS A 379 -15.00 -3.21 19.30
C LYS A 379 -15.09 -3.04 20.81
N PHE A 380 -15.64 -1.94 21.29
CA PHE A 380 -15.54 -1.49 22.67
C PHE A 380 -16.86 -0.90 23.18
N VAL A 381 -18.01 -1.54 22.89
CA VAL A 381 -19.40 -1.08 23.17
C VAL A 381 -19.59 -0.34 24.51
N THR A 382 -18.81 -0.65 25.54
CA THR A 382 -18.87 -0.05 26.88
C THR A 382 -17.94 1.14 27.14
N GLU A 383 -17.07 1.52 26.21
CA GLU A 383 -15.98 2.48 26.42
C GLU A 383 -16.12 3.75 25.58
N ILE A 384 -17.21 3.89 24.82
CA ILE A 384 -17.41 5.05 23.94
C ILE A 384 -17.57 6.36 24.74
N ASP A 385 -18.22 6.34 25.90
CA ASP A 385 -18.33 7.52 26.76
C ASP A 385 -16.95 7.92 27.30
N THR A 386 -16.11 6.93 27.62
CA THR A 386 -14.72 7.13 28.06
C THR A 386 -13.86 7.70 26.92
N PHE A 387 -14.00 7.16 25.69
CA PHE A 387 -13.34 7.68 24.49
C PHE A 387 -13.68 9.15 24.25
N LEU A 388 -14.97 9.48 24.25
CA LEU A 388 -15.43 10.85 24.03
C LEU A 388 -14.99 11.79 25.16
N GLN A 389 -15.01 11.32 26.41
CA GLN A 389 -14.55 12.11 27.55
C GLN A 389 -13.06 12.46 27.44
N SER A 390 -12.23 11.57 26.89
CA SER A 390 -10.79 11.85 26.65
C SER A 390 -10.57 13.04 25.74
N ILE A 391 -11.45 13.22 24.75
CA ILE A 391 -11.39 14.32 23.79
C ILE A 391 -11.88 15.61 24.45
N VAL A 392 -12.94 15.51 25.27
CA VAL A 392 -13.41 16.62 26.10
C VAL A 392 -12.28 17.14 27.00
N ASP A 393 -11.59 16.25 27.69
CA ASP A 393 -10.54 16.56 28.68
C ASP A 393 -9.30 17.24 28.08
N GLN A 394 -9.08 17.11 26.76
CA GLN A 394 -7.98 17.81 26.08
C GLN A 394 -8.23 19.33 25.90
N ASP A 395 -9.42 19.82 26.25
CA ASP A 395 -9.85 21.24 26.16
C ASP A 395 -9.49 21.90 24.82
N ILE A 396 -9.63 21.14 23.73
CA ILE A 396 -9.31 21.65 22.41
C ILE A 396 -10.49 22.49 21.92
N PHE A 397 -10.22 23.76 21.63
CA PHE A 397 -11.21 24.74 21.19
C PHE A 397 -12.10 24.18 20.07
N LEU A 398 -13.42 24.20 20.28
CA LEU A 398 -14.50 23.60 19.45
C LEU A 398 -14.59 22.07 19.46
N ILE A 399 -13.49 21.35 19.57
CA ILE A 399 -13.45 19.88 19.50
C ILE A 399 -14.01 19.27 20.79
N SER A 400 -13.67 19.79 21.97
CA SER A 400 -14.25 19.33 23.25
C SER A 400 -15.77 19.51 23.27
N GLY A 401 -16.28 20.61 22.72
CA GLY A 401 -17.73 20.83 22.58
C GLY A 401 -18.39 19.88 21.55
N LEU A 402 -17.67 19.47 20.52
CA LEU A 402 -18.13 18.47 19.56
C LEU A 402 -18.11 17.05 20.14
N ALA A 403 -17.14 16.74 20.99
CA ALA A 403 -17.11 15.50 21.76
C ALA A 403 -18.26 15.45 22.77
N GLU A 404 -18.59 16.55 23.45
CA GLU A 404 -19.82 16.66 24.28
C GLU A 404 -21.10 16.45 23.46
N VAL A 405 -21.17 16.98 22.22
CA VAL A 405 -22.29 16.71 21.31
C VAL A 405 -22.30 15.25 20.86
N ALA A 406 -21.14 14.65 20.62
CA ALA A 406 -21.01 13.23 20.32
C ALA A 406 -21.41 12.35 21.51
N GLN A 407 -21.19 12.79 22.76
CA GLN A 407 -21.69 12.12 23.97
C GLN A 407 -23.20 12.20 24.03
N GLN A 408 -23.79 13.37 23.74
CA GLN A 408 -25.25 13.50 23.64
C GLN A 408 -25.84 12.66 22.51
N ILE A 409 -25.13 12.55 21.38
CA ILE A 409 -25.46 11.64 20.28
C ILE A 409 -25.38 10.20 20.77
N ASN A 410 -24.32 9.78 21.48
CA ASN A 410 -24.20 8.44 22.04
C ASN A 410 -25.32 8.12 23.05
N GLU A 411 -25.62 9.03 23.97
CA GLU A 411 -26.74 8.93 24.92
C GLU A 411 -28.10 8.89 24.22
N PHE A 412 -28.27 9.66 23.13
CA PHE A 412 -29.47 9.68 22.30
C PHE A 412 -29.62 8.43 21.43
N PHE A 413 -28.50 7.84 20.99
CA PHE A 413 -28.42 6.72 20.06
C PHE A 413 -27.98 5.41 20.71
N GLY A 414 -28.13 5.24 22.03
CA GLY A 414 -27.90 4.01 22.80
C GLY A 414 -28.80 2.81 22.43
N GLY A 415 -29.05 2.63 21.12
CA GLY A 415 -29.89 1.65 20.44
C GLY A 415 -29.68 1.61 18.91
N LEU A 416 -28.73 2.35 18.33
CA LEU A 416 -28.35 2.21 16.91
C LEU A 416 -27.29 1.12 16.71
N THR A 417 -27.41 0.36 15.63
CA THR A 417 -26.40 -0.63 15.21
C THR A 417 -25.18 0.05 14.58
N VAL A 418 -24.00 -0.59 14.65
CA VAL A 418 -22.75 -0.18 13.95
C VAL A 418 -23.00 0.28 12.51
N ASN A 419 -23.87 -0.41 11.76
CA ASN A 419 -24.19 -0.05 10.37
C ASN A 419 -24.81 1.34 10.21
N VAL A 420 -25.69 1.75 11.13
CA VAL A 420 -26.37 3.05 11.04
C VAL A 420 -25.39 4.16 11.41
N THR A 421 -24.62 3.98 12.49
CA THR A 421 -23.62 4.96 12.91
C THR A 421 -22.51 5.10 11.86
N ASN A 422 -22.08 4.00 11.23
CA ASN A 422 -21.11 4.05 10.13
C ASN A 422 -21.66 4.76 8.88
N THR A 423 -22.94 4.58 8.56
CA THR A 423 -23.58 5.29 7.44
C THR A 423 -23.62 6.81 7.69
N VAL A 424 -23.97 7.22 8.90
CA VAL A 424 -23.96 8.64 9.29
C VAL A 424 -22.53 9.18 9.25
N ALA A 425 -21.57 8.45 9.83
CA ALA A 425 -20.17 8.85 9.86
C ALA A 425 -19.60 9.01 8.44
N HIS A 426 -19.94 8.11 7.52
CA HIS A 426 -19.56 8.22 6.12
C HIS A 426 -20.11 9.49 5.45
N GLY A 427 -21.39 9.84 5.70
CA GLY A 427 -21.97 11.08 5.19
C GLY A 427 -21.25 12.33 5.71
N PHE A 428 -20.88 12.35 6.99
CA PHE A 428 -20.09 13.44 7.57
C PHE A 428 -18.66 13.47 7.02
N ALA A 429 -17.98 12.32 6.92
CA ALA A 429 -16.65 12.24 6.35
C ALA A 429 -16.63 12.79 4.91
N TYR A 430 -17.63 12.44 4.09
CA TYR A 430 -17.80 12.99 2.75
C TYR A 430 -17.99 14.52 2.76
N LEU A 431 -18.88 15.04 3.61
CA LEU A 431 -19.07 16.50 3.74
C LEU A 431 -17.82 17.23 4.19
N LEU A 432 -16.95 16.56 4.94
CA LEU A 432 -15.68 17.10 5.41
C LEU A 432 -14.53 16.85 4.44
N GLY A 433 -14.76 16.23 3.28
CA GLY A 433 -13.81 16.12 2.18
C GLY A 433 -13.29 14.71 1.88
N SER A 434 -13.72 13.66 2.57
CA SER A 434 -13.29 12.29 2.27
C SER A 434 -14.04 11.70 1.07
N GLY A 435 -13.32 11.20 0.07
CA GLY A 435 -13.91 10.57 -1.13
C GLY A 435 -14.74 11.50 -2.01
N VAL A 436 -14.46 12.81 -1.99
CA VAL A 436 -15.17 13.83 -2.78
C VAL A 436 -14.62 13.97 -4.20
N ILE A 437 -13.43 13.44 -4.46
CA ILE A 437 -12.78 13.45 -5.76
C ILE A 437 -12.95 12.09 -6.42
N ALA A 438 -13.69 12.05 -7.53
CA ALA A 438 -13.88 10.83 -8.31
C ALA A 438 -12.67 10.53 -9.21
N PRO A 439 -12.41 9.26 -9.57
CA PRO A 439 -11.38 8.89 -10.53
C PRO A 439 -11.60 9.56 -11.89
N THR A 440 -10.51 9.94 -12.55
CA THR A 440 -10.55 10.35 -13.97
C THR A 440 -10.20 9.19 -14.90
N ASP A 441 -9.36 8.26 -14.44
CA ASP A 441 -9.11 7.01 -15.13
C ASP A 441 -10.21 6.01 -14.77
N ALA A 442 -10.64 5.22 -15.75
CA ALA A 442 -11.66 4.21 -15.52
C ALA A 442 -11.24 3.21 -14.43
N PRO A 443 -12.19 2.70 -13.63
CA PRO A 443 -11.97 1.49 -12.84
C PRO A 443 -11.46 0.34 -13.71
N LEU A 444 -10.77 -0.61 -13.07
CA LEU A 444 -10.42 -1.86 -13.75
C LEU A 444 -11.69 -2.57 -14.23
N PRO A 445 -11.67 -3.24 -15.39
CA PRO A 445 -12.82 -4.00 -15.87
C PRO A 445 -13.16 -5.13 -14.89
N LEU A 446 -14.38 -5.64 -14.97
CA LEU A 446 -14.74 -6.82 -14.19
C LEU A 446 -13.93 -8.04 -14.68
N PRO A 447 -13.47 -8.92 -13.78
CA PRO A 447 -12.76 -10.14 -14.16
C PRO A 447 -13.55 -10.96 -15.19
N GLY A 448 -12.86 -11.41 -16.25
CA GLY A 448 -13.47 -12.18 -17.33
C GLY A 448 -14.34 -11.38 -18.30
N ALA A 449 -14.45 -10.06 -18.15
CA ALA A 449 -14.91 -9.20 -19.24
C ALA A 449 -13.85 -9.24 -20.35
N ALA A 450 -14.16 -9.85 -21.49
CA ALA A 450 -13.24 -9.87 -22.62
C ALA A 450 -12.95 -8.42 -23.05
N GLU A 451 -11.70 -7.98 -22.91
CA GLU A 451 -11.24 -6.77 -23.58
C GLU A 451 -11.30 -7.02 -25.09
N PHE A 452 -12.33 -6.50 -25.75
CA PHE A 452 -12.38 -6.47 -27.20
C PHE A 452 -11.40 -5.39 -27.68
N THR A 453 -10.14 -5.77 -27.86
CA THR A 453 -9.09 -4.89 -28.44
C THR A 453 -9.16 -4.82 -29.97
N GLY A 454 -10.13 -5.51 -30.60
CA GLY A 454 -10.42 -5.37 -32.01
C GLY A 454 -11.22 -4.10 -32.30
N SER A 455 -10.72 -3.22 -33.17
CA SER A 455 -11.52 -2.10 -33.68
C SER A 455 -12.82 -2.65 -34.28
N LEU A 456 -13.94 -1.94 -34.10
CA LEU A 456 -15.25 -2.28 -34.67
C LEU A 456 -15.18 -2.50 -36.20
N GLU A 457 -14.18 -1.90 -36.85
CA GLU A 457 -13.85 -2.05 -38.27
C GLU A 457 -13.35 -3.46 -38.63
N SER A 458 -12.65 -4.13 -37.72
CA SER A 458 -12.18 -5.51 -37.92
C SER A 458 -13.34 -6.52 -37.93
N LEU A 459 -14.42 -6.24 -37.19
CA LEU A 459 -15.64 -7.07 -37.16
C LEU A 459 -16.48 -6.91 -38.44
N LEU A 460 -16.40 -5.74 -39.09
CA LEU A 460 -17.17 -5.41 -40.30
C LEU A 460 -16.42 -5.70 -41.60
N ALA A 461 -15.10 -5.92 -41.54
CA ALA A 461 -14.28 -6.26 -42.70
C ALA A 461 -14.24 -7.78 -43.00
N GLY A 462 -14.75 -8.62 -42.09
CA GLY A 462 -14.51 -10.06 -42.10
C GLY A 462 -15.56 -10.96 -42.73
N ASP A 463 -16.83 -10.54 -42.86
CA ASP A 463 -17.89 -11.47 -43.27
C ASP A 463 -18.76 -10.93 -44.42
N THR A 464 -18.51 -11.46 -45.61
CA THR A 464 -19.55 -11.61 -46.64
C THR A 464 -20.63 -12.53 -46.10
N PHE A 465 -21.58 -11.97 -45.36
CA PHE A 465 -22.77 -12.70 -44.91
C PHE A 465 -23.64 -12.98 -46.14
N THR A 466 -23.60 -14.21 -46.63
CA THR A 466 -24.62 -14.72 -47.56
C THR A 466 -25.87 -14.99 -46.72
N ALA A 467 -26.92 -14.21 -46.97
CA ALA A 467 -28.22 -14.38 -46.30
C ALA A 467 -28.77 -15.80 -46.56
N PRO A 468 -29.32 -16.50 -45.55
CA PRO A 468 -30.02 -17.75 -45.79
C PRO A 468 -31.32 -17.48 -46.56
N ASP A 469 -31.60 -18.32 -47.55
CA ASP A 469 -32.83 -18.37 -48.32
C ASP A 469 -34.01 -18.73 -47.40
N ILE A 470 -34.84 -17.73 -47.04
CA ILE A 470 -36.06 -17.94 -46.26
C ILE A 470 -37.23 -18.05 -47.24
N GLY A 471 -37.33 -19.21 -47.89
CA GLY A 471 -38.53 -19.62 -48.61
C GLY A 471 -39.64 -20.02 -47.63
N ASP A 472 -40.82 -19.44 -47.83
CA ASP A 472 -42.11 -19.79 -47.22
C ASP A 472 -42.26 -19.61 -45.70
N LEU A 473 -42.37 -18.35 -45.25
CA LEU A 473 -43.16 -18.01 -44.06
C LEU A 473 -44.06 -16.80 -44.39
N ASP A 474 -45.36 -17.08 -44.49
CA ASP A 474 -46.46 -16.13 -44.69
C ASP A 474 -46.55 -15.13 -43.51
N LEU A 475 -46.21 -13.88 -43.77
CA LEU A 475 -46.09 -12.77 -42.81
C LEU A 475 -47.37 -11.91 -42.72
N SER A 476 -48.55 -12.47 -42.99
CA SER A 476 -49.81 -11.71 -43.00
C SER A 476 -50.54 -11.55 -41.65
N LEU A 477 -49.92 -11.86 -40.51
CA LEU A 477 -50.62 -11.88 -39.21
C LEU A 477 -50.09 -11.00 -38.07
N LEU A 478 -49.17 -10.07 -38.32
CA LEU A 478 -48.70 -9.16 -37.27
C LEU A 478 -48.64 -7.72 -37.76
N LEU A 479 -49.80 -7.10 -37.87
CA LEU A 479 -49.98 -5.64 -37.82
C LEU A 479 -51.47 -5.36 -37.57
N ASP A 480 -51.86 -5.25 -36.31
CA ASP A 480 -53.05 -4.49 -35.95
C ASP A 480 -52.70 -3.56 -34.78
N VAL A 481 -52.01 -2.49 -35.16
CA VAL A 481 -51.82 -1.28 -34.35
C VAL A 481 -52.99 -0.37 -34.74
N ASP A 482 -54.14 -0.56 -34.09
CA ASP A 482 -55.22 0.42 -33.90
C ASP A 482 -56.50 -0.23 -33.33
N ALA A 483 -56.38 -0.94 -32.20
CA ALA A 483 -57.51 -1.05 -31.26
C ALA A 483 -57.48 0.16 -30.30
N LEU A 484 -57.69 1.32 -30.93
CA LEU A 484 -57.96 2.63 -30.35
C LEU A 484 -59.43 2.68 -29.91
N LEU A 485 -59.68 3.33 -28.77
CA LEU A 485 -60.97 3.86 -28.27
C LEU A 485 -61.93 2.89 -27.56
N GLY A 486 -61.79 2.87 -26.23
CA GLY A 486 -62.77 2.38 -25.26
C GLY A 486 -62.41 2.81 -23.85
#